data_AF-A0A9W4TW23-F1
#
_entry.id   AF-A0A9W4TW23-F1
#
_cell.length_a   1.000
_cell.length_b   1.000
_cell.length_c   1.000
_cell.angle_alpha   90.00
_cell.angle_beta   90.00
_cell.angle_gamma   90.00
#
_symmetry.space_group_name_H-M   'P 1'
#
loop_
_entity.id
_entity.type
_entity.pdbx_description
1 polymer ?
#
loop_
_entity_poly.entity_id
_entity_poly.type
_entity_poly.pdbx_seq_one_letter_code
_entity_poly.pdbx_strand_id
1 'polypeptide(L)'
;MSQKPLWYRWARVYFAGGCLVGLGVVLYKTIRPTDEEMIASFSPEVRANYENNRELRRLEQQRLMEIAKQTSSSDDPIWKTGPIGSPLEKQQRNLSMQLIDKELFNRTKQEELQKSEIEHVNKEAKEAEELMKKNKKSWWKVF
;
A
#
# COMPACT_ATOMS: atom_id res chain seq x y z
N MET A 1 3.39 -44.41 -41.40
CA MET A 1 3.70 -43.95 -40.02
C MET A 1 2.45 -44.12 -39.17
N SER A 2 2.48 -44.99 -38.16
CA SER A 2 1.31 -45.25 -37.30
C SER A 2 0.90 -43.96 -36.58
N GLN A 3 -0.33 -43.49 -36.83
CA GLN A 3 -0.85 -42.28 -36.21
C GLN A 3 -1.05 -42.55 -34.71
N LYS A 4 -0.29 -41.83 -33.87
CA LYS A 4 -0.47 -41.89 -32.40
C LYS A 4 -1.89 -41.46 -32.04
N PRO A 5 -2.52 -42.10 -31.05
CA PRO A 5 -3.90 -41.80 -30.67
C PRO A 5 -4.05 -40.33 -30.27
N LEU A 6 -5.20 -39.73 -30.61
CA LEU A 6 -5.51 -38.31 -30.38
C LEU A 6 -5.26 -37.88 -28.92
N TRP A 7 -5.61 -38.73 -27.95
CA TRP A 7 -5.37 -38.46 -26.53
C TRP A 7 -3.89 -38.26 -26.20
N TYR A 8 -2.98 -39.04 -26.79
CA TYR A 8 -1.54 -38.90 -26.56
C TYR A 8 -0.99 -37.57 -27.10
N ARG A 9 -1.55 -37.06 -28.21
CA ARG A 9 -1.17 -35.76 -28.76
C ARG A 9 -1.59 -34.62 -27.82
N TRP A 10 -2.79 -34.68 -27.27
CA TRP A 10 -3.26 -33.71 -26.28
C TRP A 10 -2.51 -33.83 -24.95
N ALA A 11 -2.22 -35.04 -24.47
CA ALA A 11 -1.41 -35.27 -23.28
C ALA A 11 -0.02 -34.61 -23.40
N ARG A 12 0.63 -34.72 -24.57
CA ARG A 12 1.90 -34.04 -24.84
C ARG A 12 1.77 -32.52 -24.82
N VAL A 13 0.68 -31.96 -25.35
CA VAL A 13 0.42 -30.52 -25.32
C VAL A 13 0.24 -30.03 -23.88
N TYR A 14 -0.57 -30.71 -23.08
CA TYR A 14 -0.75 -30.37 -21.66
C TYR A 14 0.53 -30.52 -20.86
N PHE A 15 1.33 -31.57 -21.12
CA PHE A 15 2.62 -31.74 -20.46
C PHE A 15 3.61 -30.63 -20.82
N ALA A 16 3.77 -30.33 -22.12
CA ALA A 16 4.65 -29.27 -22.56
C ALA A 16 4.20 -27.89 -22.05
N GLY A 17 2.89 -27.59 -22.11
CA GLY A 17 2.33 -26.37 -21.56
C GLY A 17 2.50 -26.27 -20.04
N GLY A 18 2.26 -27.37 -19.33
CA GLY A 18 2.45 -27.46 -17.88
C GLY A 18 3.92 -27.27 -17.47
N CYS A 19 4.86 -27.87 -18.20
CA CYS A 19 6.29 -27.64 -17.99
C CYS A 19 6.67 -26.18 -18.23
N LEU A 20 6.10 -25.52 -19.25
CA LEU A 20 6.40 -24.13 -19.57
C LEU A 20 5.86 -23.17 -18.51
N VAL A 21 4.61 -23.36 -18.07
CA VAL A 21 4.01 -22.60 -16.96
C VAL A 21 4.75 -22.86 -15.66
N GLY A 22 5.06 -24.13 -15.36
CA GLY A 22 5.80 -24.54 -14.17
C GLY A 22 7.20 -23.92 -14.13
N LEU A 23 7.92 -23.92 -15.24
CA LEU A 23 9.22 -23.26 -15.37
C LEU A 23 9.11 -21.76 -15.11
N GLY A 24 8.07 -21.10 -15.63
CA GLY A 24 7.81 -19.69 -15.36
C GLY A 24 7.62 -19.40 -13.86
N VAL A 25 6.86 -20.24 -13.16
CA VAL A 25 6.65 -20.10 -11.70
C VAL A 25 7.95 -20.32 -10.93
N VAL A 26 8.74 -21.33 -11.30
CA VAL A 26 10.04 -21.60 -10.67
C VAL A 26 10.98 -20.41 -10.86
N LEU A 27 11.16 -19.94 -12.09
CA LEU A 27 12.02 -18.79 -12.38
C LEU A 27 11.59 -17.53 -11.62
N TYR A 28 10.28 -17.28 -11.57
CA TYR A 28 9.73 -16.16 -10.81
C TYR A 28 10.08 -16.24 -9.32
N LYS A 29 9.94 -17.43 -8.72
CA LYS A 29 10.25 -17.64 -7.30
C LYS A 29 11.74 -17.59 -7.00
N THR A 30 12.60 -17.93 -7.96
CA THR A 30 14.06 -17.95 -7.75
C THR A 30 14.77 -16.64 -8.06
N ILE A 31 14.27 -15.88 -9.06
CA ILE A 31 14.96 -14.67 -9.56
C ILE A 31 14.43 -13.41 -8.88
N ARG A 32 13.14 -13.37 -8.55
CA ARG A 32 12.53 -12.19 -7.95
C ARG A 32 12.93 -12.11 -6.46
N PRO A 33 13.64 -11.05 -6.02
CA PRO A 33 13.89 -10.85 -4.60
C PRO A 33 12.57 -10.62 -3.86
N THR A 34 12.50 -11.09 -2.63
CA THR A 34 11.39 -10.75 -1.73
C THR A 34 11.46 -9.28 -1.32
N ASP A 35 10.32 -8.71 -0.90
CA ASP A 35 10.29 -7.30 -0.48
C ASP A 35 11.25 -7.02 0.68
N GLU A 36 11.45 -7.99 1.58
CA GLU A 36 12.38 -7.90 2.71
C GLU A 36 13.84 -7.91 2.24
N GLU A 37 14.21 -8.82 1.34
CA GLU A 37 15.55 -8.87 0.73
C GLU A 37 15.85 -7.58 -0.06
N MET A 38 14.85 -7.05 -0.78
CA MET A 38 14.96 -5.79 -1.49
C MET A 38 15.21 -4.62 -0.53
N ILE A 39 14.41 -4.51 0.55
CA ILE A 39 14.59 -3.44 1.55
C ILE A 39 15.93 -3.60 2.29
N ALA A 40 16.38 -4.82 2.54
CA ALA A 40 17.69 -5.08 3.14
C ALA A 40 18.86 -4.67 2.24
N SER A 41 18.68 -4.73 0.91
CA SER A 41 19.69 -4.27 -0.06
C SER A 41 19.82 -2.75 -0.15
N PHE A 42 18.87 -1.98 0.40
CA PHE A 42 18.90 -0.52 0.35
C PHE A 42 19.89 0.07 1.34
N SER A 43 20.49 1.21 0.97
CA SER A 43 21.23 2.04 1.93
C SER A 43 20.30 2.55 3.03
N PRO A 44 20.82 2.84 4.24
CA PRO A 44 20.01 3.29 5.37
C PRO A 44 19.13 4.52 5.05
N GLU A 45 19.65 5.44 4.24
CA GLU A 45 18.93 6.64 3.80
C GLU A 45 17.73 6.31 2.90
N VAL A 46 17.92 5.40 1.94
CA VAL A 46 16.84 4.97 1.03
C VAL A 46 15.79 4.19 1.80
N ARG A 47 16.21 3.37 2.78
CA ARG A 47 15.31 2.64 3.67
C ARG A 47 14.44 3.57 4.50
N ALA A 48 15.03 4.58 5.13
CA ALA A 48 14.27 5.58 5.90
C ALA A 48 13.27 6.33 5.02
N ASN A 49 13.69 6.75 3.81
CA ASN A 49 12.78 7.38 2.85
C ASN A 49 11.67 6.44 2.37
N TYR A 50 11.96 5.16 2.19
CA TYR A 50 10.98 4.16 1.82
C TYR A 50 9.92 3.99 2.92
N GLU A 51 10.36 3.88 4.17
CA GLU A 51 9.50 3.70 5.35
C GLU A 51 8.60 4.91 5.58
N ASN A 52 9.17 6.13 5.52
CA ASN A 52 8.42 7.38 5.67
C ASN A 52 7.32 7.53 4.61
N ASN A 53 7.61 7.13 3.36
CA ASN A 53 6.69 7.27 2.22
C ASN A 53 5.85 6.01 1.94
N ARG A 54 5.95 4.97 2.77
CA ARG A 54 5.26 3.69 2.53
C ARG A 54 3.75 3.86 2.52
N GLU A 55 3.24 4.62 3.47
CA GLU A 55 1.81 4.87 3.65
C GLU A 55 1.24 5.70 2.50
N LEU A 56 1.92 6.80 2.15
CA LEU A 56 1.54 7.66 1.04
C LEU A 56 1.46 6.89 -0.28
N ARG A 57 2.45 6.04 -0.58
CA ARG A 57 2.44 5.20 -1.79
C ARG A 57 1.29 4.18 -1.82
N ARG A 58 0.91 3.63 -0.68
CA ARG A 58 -0.25 2.72 -0.59
C ARG A 58 -1.54 3.45 -0.94
N LEU A 59 -1.72 4.66 -0.41
CA LEU A 59 -2.87 5.49 -0.71
C LEU A 59 -2.89 5.90 -2.18
N GLU A 60 -1.74 6.28 -2.76
CA GLU A 60 -1.63 6.62 -4.19
C GLU A 60 -2.07 5.44 -5.06
N GLN A 61 -1.64 4.23 -4.74
CA GLN A 61 -2.03 3.01 -5.44
C GLN A 61 -3.52 2.69 -5.29
N GLN A 62 -4.09 2.86 -4.09
CA GLN A 62 -5.52 2.70 -3.87
C GLN A 62 -6.32 3.69 -4.72
N ARG A 63 -5.91 4.96 -4.73
CA ARG A 63 -6.55 6.00 -5.53
C ARG A 63 -6.43 5.73 -7.03
N LEU A 64 -5.28 5.26 -7.50
CA LEU A 64 -5.11 4.80 -8.88
C LEU A 64 -6.07 3.69 -9.24
N MET A 65 -6.23 2.70 -8.36
CA MET A 65 -7.14 1.58 -8.58
C MET A 65 -8.61 2.05 -8.65
N GLU A 66 -8.99 3.01 -7.81
CA GLU A 66 -10.33 3.63 -7.88
C GLU A 66 -10.55 4.36 -9.20
N ILE A 67 -9.58 5.15 -9.64
CA ILE A 67 -9.65 5.85 -10.93
C ILE A 67 -9.75 4.84 -12.07
N ALA A 68 -8.91 3.80 -12.06
CA ALA A 68 -8.94 2.74 -13.07
C ALA A 68 -10.31 2.06 -13.13
N LYS A 69 -10.94 1.77 -11.98
CA LYS A 69 -12.30 1.23 -11.93
C LYS A 69 -13.32 2.20 -12.52
N GLN A 70 -13.27 3.48 -12.12
CA GLN A 70 -14.17 4.52 -12.63
C GLN A 70 -14.03 4.69 -14.15
N THR A 71 -12.79 4.78 -14.65
CA THR A 71 -12.51 4.89 -16.09
C THR A 71 -12.94 3.64 -16.84
N SER A 72 -12.76 2.44 -16.28
CA SER A 72 -13.20 1.19 -16.93
C SER A 72 -14.71 1.07 -17.08
N SER A 73 -15.49 1.78 -16.25
CA SER A 73 -16.95 1.86 -16.34
C SER A 73 -17.43 3.08 -17.14
N SER A 74 -16.53 3.95 -17.60
CA SER A 74 -16.88 5.09 -18.45
C SER A 74 -17.08 4.64 -19.90
N ASP A 75 -17.95 5.35 -20.62
CA ASP A 75 -18.10 5.23 -22.07
C ASP A 75 -16.96 5.93 -22.84
N ASP A 76 -16.01 6.53 -22.13
CA ASP A 76 -14.82 7.12 -22.73
C ASP A 76 -13.91 6.04 -23.35
N PRO A 77 -13.21 6.38 -24.46
CA PRO A 77 -12.30 5.44 -25.07
C PRO A 77 -11.09 5.13 -24.19
N ILE A 78 -10.58 3.91 -24.30
CA ILE A 78 -9.56 3.29 -23.41
C ILE A 78 -8.28 4.13 -23.25
N TRP A 79 -7.91 4.93 -24.26
CA TRP A 79 -6.71 5.78 -24.22
C TRP A 79 -6.88 7.06 -23.39
N LYS A 80 -8.10 7.40 -22.94
CA LYS A 80 -8.32 8.50 -22.01
C LYS A 80 -8.02 8.05 -20.59
N THR A 81 -7.27 8.87 -19.86
CA THR A 81 -6.79 8.54 -18.50
C THR A 81 -7.62 9.19 -17.39
N GLY A 82 -8.82 9.70 -17.71
CA GLY A 82 -9.72 10.33 -16.75
C GLY A 82 -9.07 11.53 -16.04
N PRO A 83 -9.08 11.61 -14.70
CA PRO A 83 -8.50 12.72 -13.93
C PRO A 83 -6.96 12.67 -13.84
N ILE A 84 -6.30 11.71 -14.47
CA ILE A 84 -4.83 11.63 -14.51
C ILE A 84 -4.36 12.32 -15.78
N GLY A 85 -3.43 13.27 -15.65
CA GLY A 85 -2.89 13.99 -16.80
C GLY A 85 -2.16 13.07 -17.78
N SER A 86 -2.72 12.87 -18.98
CA SER A 86 -2.02 12.21 -20.09
C SER A 86 -1.18 13.20 -20.89
N PRO A 87 0.11 12.92 -21.16
CA PRO A 87 0.94 13.72 -22.06
C PRO A 87 0.39 13.80 -23.50
N LEU A 88 -0.38 12.79 -23.90
CA LEU A 88 -0.93 12.65 -25.24
C LEU A 88 -2.16 13.56 -25.47
N GLU A 89 -2.90 13.89 -24.41
CA GLU A 89 -4.11 14.70 -24.51
C GLU A 89 -3.82 16.19 -24.26
N LYS A 90 -4.08 17.03 -25.27
CA LYS A 90 -3.84 18.49 -25.18
C LYS A 90 -4.59 19.15 -24.01
N GLN A 91 -5.78 18.66 -23.66
CA GLN A 91 -6.59 19.20 -22.56
C GLN A 91 -6.05 18.82 -21.18
N GLN A 92 -5.34 17.70 -21.07
CA GLN A 92 -4.88 17.12 -19.80
C GLN A 92 -3.40 17.35 -19.53
N ARG A 93 -2.65 17.96 -20.46
CA ARG A 93 -1.20 18.24 -20.32
C ARG A 93 -0.83 19.07 -19.10
N ASN A 94 -1.74 19.93 -18.63
CA ASN A 94 -1.50 20.80 -17.48
C ASN A 94 -2.05 20.20 -16.17
N LEU A 95 -2.67 19.02 -16.22
CA LEU A 95 -3.19 18.37 -15.03
C LEU A 95 -2.03 17.73 -14.26
N SER A 96 -1.97 17.96 -12.95
CA SER A 96 -0.92 17.38 -12.12
C SER A 96 -1.00 15.86 -12.12
N MET A 97 0.14 15.19 -12.30
CA MET A 97 0.25 13.73 -12.18
C MET A 97 0.15 13.25 -10.72
N GLN A 98 0.06 14.17 -9.76
CA GLN A 98 -0.10 13.86 -8.35
C GLN A 98 -1.53 13.39 -8.08
N LEU A 99 -1.65 12.16 -7.60
CA LEU A 99 -2.94 11.51 -7.29
C LEU A 99 -3.48 11.92 -5.92
N ILE A 100 -2.55 12.31 -5.05
CA ILE A 100 -2.79 12.69 -3.67
C ILE A 100 -2.04 13.99 -3.44
N ASP A 101 -2.71 14.93 -2.78
CA ASP A 101 -2.09 16.14 -2.28
C ASP A 101 -1.21 15.80 -1.06
N LYS A 102 0.10 15.89 -1.25
CA LYS A 102 1.09 15.57 -0.22
C LYS A 102 1.01 16.53 0.97
N GLU A 103 0.67 17.79 0.73
CA GLU A 103 0.59 18.80 1.78
C GLU A 103 -0.59 18.51 2.70
N LEU A 104 -1.76 18.24 2.11
CA LEU A 104 -2.94 17.82 2.86
C LEU A 104 -2.68 16.54 3.65
N PHE A 105 -2.07 15.52 3.03
CA PHE A 105 -1.76 14.26 3.71
C PHE A 105 -0.83 14.45 4.93
N ASN A 106 0.24 15.23 4.76
CA ASN A 106 1.17 15.50 5.85
C ASN A 106 0.50 16.28 6.98
N ARG A 107 -0.35 17.26 6.63
CA ARG A 107 -1.12 18.04 7.59
C ARG A 107 -2.10 17.16 8.37
N THR A 108 -2.89 16.32 7.70
CA THR A 108 -3.85 15.42 8.38
C THR A 108 -3.12 14.46 9.31
N LYS A 109 -1.98 13.90 8.88
CA LYS A 109 -1.17 13.02 9.71
C LYS A 109 -0.63 13.73 10.96
N GLN A 110 -0.18 14.98 10.82
CA GLN A 110 0.26 15.79 11.95
C GLN A 110 -0.89 16.11 12.91
N GLU A 111 -2.07 16.46 12.40
CA GLU A 111 -3.26 16.72 13.20
C GLU A 111 -3.70 15.47 13.99
N GLU A 112 -3.62 14.28 13.39
CA GLU A 112 -3.92 13.01 14.05
C GLU A 112 -2.92 12.68 15.16
N LEU A 113 -1.62 12.88 14.90
CA LEU A 113 -0.58 12.69 15.93
C LEU A 113 -0.80 13.63 17.12
N GLN A 114 -1.05 14.92 16.87
CA GLN A 114 -1.34 15.89 17.92
C GLN A 114 -2.57 15.50 18.75
N LYS A 115 -3.66 15.08 18.10
CA LYS A 115 -4.86 14.61 18.82
C LYS A 115 -4.55 13.39 19.69
N SER A 116 -3.79 12.42 19.16
CA SER A 116 -3.42 11.21 19.91
C SER A 116 -2.55 11.52 21.13
N GLU A 117 -1.63 12.48 21.03
CA GLU A 117 -0.81 12.96 22.14
C GLU A 117 -1.66 13.66 23.21
N ILE A 118 -2.57 14.55 22.80
CA ILE A 118 -3.50 15.22 23.72
C ILE A 118 -4.37 14.19 24.45
N GLU A 119 -4.88 13.18 23.74
CA GLU A 119 -5.65 12.10 24.35
C GLU A 119 -4.82 11.28 25.35
N HIS A 120 -3.56 11.00 25.03
CA HIS A 120 -2.63 10.31 25.93
C HIS A 120 -2.38 11.11 27.20
N VAL A 121 -2.01 12.39 27.07
CA VAL A 121 -1.79 13.31 28.20
C VAL A 121 -3.05 13.44 29.05
N ASN A 122 -4.23 13.53 28.44
CA ASN A 122 -5.50 13.58 29.15
C ASN A 122 -5.79 12.28 29.93
N LYS A 123 -5.37 11.11 29.42
CA LYS A 123 -5.48 9.84 30.16
C LYS A 123 -4.53 9.80 31.34
N GLU A 124 -3.26 10.16 31.14
CA GLU A 124 -2.26 10.22 32.22
C GLU A 124 -2.68 11.20 33.32
N ALA A 125 -3.23 12.36 32.95
CA ALA A 125 -3.75 13.33 33.90
C ALA A 125 -4.90 12.75 34.74
N LYS A 126 -5.84 12.04 34.11
CA LYS A 126 -6.94 11.35 34.82
C LYS A 126 -6.42 10.28 35.77
N GLU A 127 -5.45 9.47 35.33
CA GLU A 127 -4.83 8.45 36.18
C GLU A 127 -4.09 9.07 37.38
N ALA A 128 -3.36 10.15 37.16
CA ALA A 128 -2.70 10.90 38.23
C ALA A 128 -3.71 11.47 39.25
N GLU A 129 -4.83 12.03 38.78
CA GLU A 129 -5.91 12.49 39.66
C GLU A 129 -6.51 11.35 40.49
N GLU A 130 -6.71 10.17 39.90
CA GLU A 130 -7.21 9.00 40.60
C GLU A 130 -6.23 8.50 41.68
N LEU A 131 -4.93 8.49 41.38
CA LEU A 131 -3.88 8.13 42.34
C LEU A 131 -3.82 9.14 43.49
N MET A 132 -3.90 10.45 43.22
CA MET A 132 -3.96 11.48 44.26
C MET A 132 -5.20 11.35 45.15
N LYS A 133 -6.39 11.09 44.56
CA LYS A 133 -7.62 10.86 45.33
C LYS A 133 -7.52 9.62 46.22
N LYS A 134 -6.92 8.53 45.73
CA LYS A 134 -6.67 7.32 46.52
C LYS A 134 -5.69 7.58 47.68
N ASN A 135 -4.58 8.28 47.42
CA ASN A 135 -3.59 8.62 48.44
C ASN A 135 -4.17 9.54 49.53
N LYS A 136 -4.95 10.57 49.14
CA LYS A 136 -5.64 11.46 50.08
C LYS A 136 -6.61 10.70 51.00
N LYS A 137 -7.29 9.65 50.54
CA LYS A 137 -8.15 8.83 51.42
C LYS A 137 -7.38 7.89 52.36
N SER A 138 -6.12 7.57 52.05
CA SER A 138 -5.28 6.68 52.87
C SER A 138 -4.66 7.38 54.08
N TRP A 139 -4.28 8.66 53.95
CA TRP A 139 -3.67 9.43 55.04
C TRP A 139 -4.65 9.74 56.18
N TRP A 140 -5.94 9.91 55.90
CA TRP A 140 -6.97 10.21 56.93
C TRP A 140 -7.43 8.99 57.75
N LYS A 141 -6.88 7.79 57.53
CA LYS A 141 -7.21 6.57 58.31
C LYS A 141 -6.18 6.22 59.39
N VAL A 142 -5.06 6.94 59.46
CA VAL A 142 -3.95 6.68 60.39
C VAL A 142 -3.93 7.69 61.55
N PHE A 143 -4.75 8.74 61.48
CA PHE A 143 -5.09 9.65 62.57
C PHE A 143 -6.52 9.37 63.02
#